data_AF-A0A672V8G9-F1
#
_entry.id   AF-A0A672V8G9-F1
#
_cell.length_a   1.000
_cell.length_b   1.000
_cell.length_c   1.000
_cell.angle_alpha   90.00
_cell.angle_beta   90.00
_cell.angle_gamma   90.00
#
_symmetry.space_group_name_H-M   'P 1'
#
loop_
_entity.id
_entity.type
_entity.pdbx_description
1 polymer ?
#
loop_
_entity_poly.entity_id
_entity_poly.type
_entity_poly.pdbx_seq_one_letter_code
_entity_poly.pdbx_strand_id
1 'polypeptide(L)'
;LATGPSATYEMLVDGVGPWDFTGGFVPCELLLVGEDAYPVLVSSKKQVLIAVSQYGKGRMVVVSHEGILKDSKFFRFLTNAVEWLKPSPEALVGVHPRLDSLSQLLLRAGTKVQVGAELTPSLGVYCMEAYDCTQAKDLVGFLKGGGGLLVGGQAWHWANLSRDAEFLLNGVLELDLVTGGIPSILLVHGMLCFPLCLDSSNRCLLAAGHYGRGRVVVASHESQLFSPKLAKFLLNAVCWLDAGRKGLVGVDASLKKLCSLLSQEEVKSQVSQLTGDISVYCCSSHSIREAERVHTFVAEGGGLLIGGQAWYWASQNCGKAAVAQYPGNKILNRFGLSILGQSTKAAKHPPVGPGDHYHFRKALALFSRHVDKHEEVKGPVKDWLQRLAQDCAAFLHIPAHDCPAYASLHRILTKVLQRSGIPQVSRHCPVKSNSKEAVLLCMATELSLTMTDSAALVQKCAAGVCALPITVEIDGTNPARNGNSWCWTSQ
;
A
#
# COMPACT_ATOMS: atom_id res chain seq x y z
N LEU A 1 -1.35 28.01 -24.44
CA LEU A 1 -1.32 27.07 -23.29
C LEU A 1 0.12 26.94 -22.81
N ALA A 2 0.36 27.02 -21.50
CA ALA A 2 1.69 26.88 -20.91
C ALA A 2 2.32 25.53 -21.31
N THR A 3 3.44 25.57 -22.03
CA THR A 3 4.18 24.37 -22.44
C THR A 3 5.28 24.08 -21.43
N GLY A 4 4.97 23.26 -20.43
CA GLY A 4 5.94 22.71 -19.47
C GLY A 4 5.57 22.91 -18.00
N PRO A 5 6.22 22.17 -17.07
CA PRO A 5 5.92 22.21 -15.64
C PRO A 5 6.08 23.59 -15.00
N SER A 6 7.12 24.37 -15.38
CA SER A 6 7.35 25.72 -14.82
C SER A 6 6.24 26.68 -15.19
N ALA A 7 5.90 26.76 -16.47
CA ALA A 7 4.84 27.64 -16.96
C ALA A 7 3.45 27.23 -16.40
N THR A 8 3.24 25.93 -16.17
CA THR A 8 2.01 25.45 -15.52
C THR A 8 1.99 25.85 -14.04
N TYR A 9 3.10 25.69 -13.33
CA TYR A 9 3.22 26.13 -11.95
C TYR A 9 2.95 27.64 -11.81
N GLU A 10 3.64 28.46 -12.60
CA GLU A 10 3.48 29.92 -12.61
C GLU A 10 2.03 30.34 -12.85
N MET A 11 1.35 29.72 -13.83
CA MET A 11 -0.07 29.98 -14.10
C MET A 11 -0.97 29.60 -12.92
N LEU A 12 -0.70 28.48 -12.26
CA LEU A 12 -1.53 28.00 -11.15
C LEU A 12 -1.35 28.85 -9.89
N VAL A 13 -0.14 29.34 -9.62
CA VAL A 13 0.17 30.13 -8.41
C VAL A 13 0.10 31.63 -8.63
N ASP A 14 -0.23 32.10 -9.84
CA ASP A 14 -0.32 33.52 -10.14
C ASP A 14 -1.32 34.26 -9.22
N GLY A 15 -0.82 35.31 -8.59
CA GLY A 15 -1.57 36.10 -7.60
C GLY A 15 -2.01 35.34 -6.34
N VAL A 16 -1.58 34.08 -6.13
CA VAL A 16 -1.90 33.31 -4.93
C VAL A 16 -1.08 33.86 -3.76
N GLY A 17 -1.77 34.30 -2.71
CA GLY A 17 -1.15 34.76 -1.47
C GLY A 17 -0.57 33.61 -0.63
N PRO A 18 -0.21 33.87 0.63
CA PRO A 18 0.23 32.81 1.54
C PRO A 18 -0.80 31.69 1.64
N TRP A 19 -0.33 30.45 1.53
CA TRP A 19 -1.15 29.26 1.66
C TRP A 19 -1.60 29.08 3.11
N ASP A 20 -2.87 29.38 3.39
CA ASP A 20 -3.47 29.29 4.71
C ASP A 20 -4.25 27.98 4.88
N PHE A 21 -3.64 27.03 5.59
CA PHE A 21 -4.22 25.74 5.96
C PHE A 21 -4.71 25.70 7.41
N THR A 22 -4.93 26.84 8.08
CA THR A 22 -5.42 26.87 9.47
C THR A 22 -6.93 26.58 9.59
N GLY A 23 -7.56 26.08 8.53
CA GLY A 23 -8.97 25.67 8.52
C GLY A 23 -9.23 24.42 9.36
N GLY A 24 -10.50 24.12 9.62
CA GLY A 24 -10.93 22.96 10.41
C GLY A 24 -10.80 21.60 9.70
N PHE A 25 -9.89 21.47 8.74
CA PHE A 25 -9.70 20.27 7.95
C PHE A 25 -8.25 19.78 7.97
N VAL A 26 -8.06 18.46 7.84
CA VAL A 26 -6.73 17.82 7.88
C VAL A 26 -6.41 17.25 6.50
N PRO A 27 -5.54 17.90 5.70
CA PRO A 27 -5.21 17.41 4.36
C PRO A 27 -4.43 16.08 4.39
N CYS A 28 -4.69 15.24 3.40
CA CYS A 28 -3.89 14.06 3.11
C CYS A 28 -2.54 14.40 2.45
N GLU A 29 -1.68 13.39 2.34
CA GLU A 29 -0.51 13.43 1.46
C GLU A 29 -0.87 12.77 0.12
N LEU A 30 -0.62 13.47 -0.98
CA LEU A 30 -0.81 12.96 -2.33
C LEU A 30 0.43 12.18 -2.78
N LEU A 31 0.23 10.93 -3.20
CA LEU A 31 1.28 10.11 -3.82
C LEU A 31 1.23 10.28 -5.35
N LEU A 32 2.30 10.82 -5.94
CA LEU A 32 2.39 11.04 -7.38
C LEU A 32 3.09 9.87 -8.07
N VAL A 33 2.32 9.14 -8.88
CA VAL A 33 2.80 7.92 -9.56
C VAL A 33 2.98 8.08 -11.07
N GLY A 34 2.24 9.01 -11.69
CA GLY A 34 2.33 9.28 -13.14
C GLY A 34 3.60 10.07 -13.52
N GLU A 35 4.07 9.89 -14.75
CA GLU A 35 5.23 10.62 -15.29
C GLU A 35 4.93 12.11 -15.47
N ASP A 36 3.70 12.44 -15.89
CA ASP A 36 3.21 13.81 -16.06
C ASP A 36 2.65 14.42 -14.77
N ALA A 37 2.75 13.71 -13.65
CA ALA A 37 2.24 14.16 -12.36
C ALA A 37 3.33 14.89 -11.56
N TYR A 38 3.06 16.15 -11.19
CA TYR A 38 4.00 16.95 -10.41
C TYR A 38 3.29 17.82 -9.37
N PRO A 39 3.98 18.15 -8.26
CA PRO A 39 3.38 18.89 -7.17
C PRO A 39 3.25 20.39 -7.50
N VAL A 40 2.16 21.00 -7.03
CA VAL A 40 1.96 22.46 -7.00
C VAL A 40 2.23 23.01 -5.61
N LEU A 41 1.78 22.29 -4.58
CA LEU A 41 2.01 22.67 -3.19
C LEU A 41 2.62 21.52 -2.40
N VAL A 42 3.74 21.81 -1.76
CA VAL A 42 4.46 20.88 -0.87
C VAL A 42 4.59 21.53 0.51
N SER A 43 4.21 20.80 1.55
CA SER A 43 4.33 21.27 2.92
C SER A 43 5.79 21.38 3.37
N SER A 44 6.03 22.06 4.50
CA SER A 44 7.35 22.09 5.15
C SER A 44 7.88 20.70 5.51
N LYS A 45 6.98 19.72 5.67
CA LYS A 45 7.30 18.30 5.92
C LYS A 45 7.50 17.49 4.63
N LYS A 46 7.58 18.14 3.46
CA LYS A 46 7.72 17.51 2.13
C LYS A 46 6.52 16.68 1.67
N GLN A 47 5.34 16.95 2.22
CA GLN A 47 4.11 16.26 1.81
C GLN A 47 3.46 17.03 0.67
N VAL A 48 3.08 16.35 -0.41
CA VAL A 48 2.35 16.97 -1.51
C VAL A 48 0.89 17.17 -1.11
N LEU A 49 0.42 18.41 -1.13
CA LEU A 49 -0.96 18.77 -0.76
C LEU A 49 -1.82 19.10 -1.99
N ILE A 50 -1.18 19.60 -3.05
CA ILE A 50 -1.84 19.90 -4.32
C ILE A 50 -0.92 19.40 -5.42
N ALA A 51 -1.49 18.71 -6.40
CA ALA A 51 -0.77 18.22 -7.56
C ALA A 51 -1.59 18.34 -8.82
N VAL A 52 -0.90 18.31 -9.94
CA VAL A 52 -1.50 18.24 -11.26
C VAL A 52 -0.97 17.05 -12.03
N SER A 53 -1.74 16.60 -13.02
CA SER A 53 -1.32 15.57 -13.97
C SER A 53 -1.99 15.81 -15.31
N GLN A 54 -1.37 15.31 -16.37
CA GLN A 54 -2.05 15.07 -17.64
C GLN A 54 -2.46 13.59 -17.70
N TYR A 55 -3.59 13.30 -18.32
CA TYR A 55 -4.05 11.93 -18.53
C TYR A 55 -4.80 11.81 -19.86
N GLY A 56 -4.23 11.09 -20.81
CA GLY A 56 -4.70 11.13 -22.20
C GLY A 56 -4.55 12.54 -22.77
N LYS A 57 -5.63 13.12 -23.29
CA LYS A 57 -5.65 14.53 -23.73
C LYS A 57 -6.09 15.50 -22.63
N GLY A 58 -6.54 14.98 -21.49
CA GLY A 58 -7.12 15.76 -20.41
C GLY A 58 -6.12 16.19 -19.36
N ARG A 59 -6.62 16.99 -18.42
CA ARG A 59 -5.85 17.56 -17.32
C ARG A 59 -6.56 17.35 -15.99
N MET A 60 -5.77 17.21 -14.94
CA MET A 60 -6.26 16.97 -13.59
C MET A 60 -5.57 17.89 -12.60
N VAL A 61 -6.36 18.45 -11.68
CA VAL A 61 -5.90 19.09 -10.45
C VAL A 61 -6.48 18.29 -9.29
N VAL A 62 -5.60 17.84 -8.39
CA VAL A 62 -5.97 17.08 -7.19
C VAL A 62 -5.58 17.89 -5.96
N VAL A 63 -6.53 18.11 -5.06
CA VAL A 63 -6.29 18.72 -3.74
C VAL A 63 -6.51 17.70 -2.63
N SER A 64 -5.69 17.78 -1.59
CA SER A 64 -5.61 16.78 -0.52
C SER A 64 -6.78 16.71 0.47
N HIS A 65 -7.84 17.50 0.27
CA HIS A 65 -9.03 17.55 1.11
C HIS A 65 -10.16 18.26 0.34
N GLU A 66 -11.43 17.80 0.38
CA GLU A 66 -12.51 18.54 -0.31
C GLU A 66 -12.79 19.91 0.33
N GLY A 67 -12.47 20.07 1.61
CA GLY A 67 -12.51 21.36 2.32
C GLY A 67 -11.75 22.48 1.61
N ILE A 68 -10.65 22.17 0.90
CA ILE A 68 -9.90 23.15 0.10
C ILE A 68 -10.78 23.71 -1.03
N LEU A 69 -11.63 22.88 -1.65
CA LEU A 69 -12.55 23.31 -2.70
C LEU A 69 -13.68 24.22 -2.19
N LYS A 70 -13.94 24.18 -0.88
CA LYS A 70 -15.06 24.89 -0.23
C LYS A 70 -14.59 26.18 0.47
N ASP A 71 -13.29 26.34 0.68
CA ASP A 71 -12.73 27.43 1.47
C ASP A 71 -12.26 28.61 0.60
N SER A 72 -12.83 29.79 0.88
CA SER A 72 -12.53 31.05 0.20
C SER A 72 -11.05 31.47 0.26
N LYS A 73 -10.28 30.97 1.23
CA LYS A 73 -8.83 31.22 1.32
C LYS A 73 -8.07 30.71 0.08
N PHE A 74 -8.60 29.69 -0.59
CA PHE A 74 -8.01 29.10 -1.79
C PHE A 74 -8.59 29.66 -3.09
N PHE A 75 -9.47 30.67 -3.01
CA PHE A 75 -10.22 31.22 -4.14
C PHE A 75 -9.37 31.50 -5.38
N ARG A 76 -8.23 32.20 -5.20
CA ARG A 76 -7.36 32.56 -6.32
C ARG A 76 -6.80 31.32 -7.01
N PHE A 77 -6.28 30.37 -6.23
CA PHE A 77 -5.77 29.12 -6.76
C PHE A 77 -6.85 28.31 -7.48
N LEU A 78 -8.05 28.19 -6.88
CA LEU A 78 -9.15 27.44 -7.49
C LEU A 78 -9.60 28.05 -8.83
N THR A 79 -9.59 29.38 -8.93
CA THR A 79 -9.89 30.08 -10.19
C THR A 79 -8.83 29.78 -11.25
N ASN A 80 -7.54 29.90 -10.90
CA ASN A 80 -6.44 29.59 -11.80
C ASN A 80 -6.45 28.11 -12.23
N ALA A 81 -6.76 27.21 -11.31
CA ALA A 81 -6.88 25.77 -11.55
C ALA A 81 -7.99 25.46 -12.56
N VAL A 82 -9.19 26.04 -12.39
CA VAL A 82 -10.30 25.85 -13.33
C VAL A 82 -9.95 26.40 -14.71
N GLU A 83 -9.33 27.58 -14.79
CA GLU A 83 -8.90 28.15 -16.07
C GLU A 83 -7.83 27.29 -16.75
N TRP A 84 -6.86 26.78 -15.98
CA TRP A 84 -5.87 25.83 -16.48
C TRP A 84 -6.49 24.50 -16.90
N LEU A 85 -7.62 24.08 -16.33
CA LEU A 85 -8.30 22.82 -16.70
C LEU A 85 -9.09 22.94 -18.00
N LYS A 86 -9.61 24.13 -18.34
CA LYS A 86 -10.49 24.35 -19.50
C LYS A 86 -9.84 24.01 -20.83
N PRO A 87 -10.40 23.07 -21.63
CA PRO A 87 -9.87 22.74 -22.96
C PRO A 87 -9.98 23.91 -23.96
N SER A 88 -10.95 24.81 -23.76
CA SER A 88 -11.10 26.08 -24.48
C SER A 88 -11.65 27.16 -23.55
N PRO A 89 -11.47 28.47 -23.86
CA PRO A 89 -11.96 29.55 -23.00
C PRO A 89 -13.46 29.50 -22.68
N GLU A 90 -14.27 29.03 -23.63
CA GLU A 90 -15.74 28.93 -23.56
C GLU A 90 -16.22 27.62 -22.92
N ALA A 91 -15.31 26.72 -22.56
CA ALA A 91 -15.61 25.43 -21.97
C ALA A 91 -16.52 25.57 -20.74
N LEU A 92 -17.61 24.81 -20.73
CA LEU A 92 -18.55 24.80 -19.61
C LEU A 92 -17.93 24.08 -18.40
N VAL A 93 -18.04 24.70 -17.23
CA VAL A 93 -17.58 24.14 -15.96
C VAL A 93 -18.77 23.56 -15.20
N GLY A 94 -18.82 22.25 -15.04
CA GLY A 94 -19.80 21.58 -14.19
C GLY A 94 -19.27 21.41 -12.77
N VAL A 95 -20.06 21.76 -11.77
CA VAL A 95 -19.69 21.60 -10.36
C VAL A 95 -20.70 20.67 -9.69
N HIS A 96 -20.19 19.58 -9.10
CA HIS A 96 -20.99 18.57 -8.40
C HIS A 96 -21.85 19.18 -7.26
N PRO A 97 -23.08 18.71 -7.00
CA PRO A 97 -23.99 19.29 -5.99
C PRO A 97 -23.41 19.48 -4.59
N ARG A 98 -22.47 18.63 -4.17
CA ARG A 98 -21.79 18.73 -2.86
C ARG A 98 -20.77 19.88 -2.75
N LEU A 99 -20.58 20.66 -3.81
CA LEU A 99 -19.58 21.75 -3.91
C LEU A 99 -20.22 23.11 -4.19
N ASP A 100 -21.39 23.41 -3.61
CA ASP A 100 -22.07 24.72 -3.80
C ASP A 100 -21.18 25.93 -3.49
N SER A 101 -20.35 25.84 -2.45
CA SER A 101 -19.38 26.90 -2.12
C SER A 101 -18.40 27.17 -3.26
N LEU A 102 -17.93 26.11 -3.95
CA LEU A 102 -17.06 26.25 -5.13
C LEU A 102 -17.79 26.94 -6.28
N SER A 103 -19.06 26.55 -6.52
CA SER A 103 -19.89 27.19 -7.55
C SER A 103 -20.01 28.69 -7.33
N GLN A 104 -20.31 29.12 -6.10
CA GLN A 104 -20.40 30.54 -5.75
C GLN A 104 -19.08 31.28 -5.93
N LEU A 105 -17.97 30.66 -5.52
CA LEU A 105 -16.62 31.23 -5.72
C LEU A 105 -16.34 31.44 -7.22
N LEU A 106 -16.53 30.41 -8.04
CA LEU A 106 -16.25 30.49 -9.48
C LEU A 106 -17.18 31.48 -10.21
N LEU A 107 -18.46 31.54 -9.83
CA LEU A 107 -19.39 32.54 -10.36
C LEU A 107 -18.95 33.98 -10.01
N ARG A 108 -18.47 34.21 -8.78
CA ARG A 108 -17.90 35.51 -8.37
C ARG A 108 -16.64 35.88 -9.16
N ALA A 109 -15.88 34.89 -9.64
CA ALA A 109 -14.75 35.09 -10.52
C ALA A 109 -15.14 35.32 -12.01
N GLY A 110 -16.43 35.31 -12.35
CA GLY A 110 -16.92 35.45 -13.72
C GLY A 110 -16.86 34.17 -14.56
N THR A 111 -16.67 33.00 -13.94
CA THR A 111 -16.67 31.72 -14.65
C THR A 111 -18.10 31.25 -14.91
N LYS A 112 -18.38 30.79 -16.14
CA LYS A 112 -19.66 30.16 -16.48
C LYS A 112 -19.74 28.76 -15.88
N VAL A 113 -20.54 28.62 -14.82
CA VAL A 113 -20.68 27.36 -14.07
C VAL A 113 -22.08 26.78 -14.23
N GLN A 114 -22.17 25.48 -14.47
CA GLN A 114 -23.37 24.69 -14.28
C GLN A 114 -23.36 24.13 -12.85
N VAL A 115 -24.18 24.71 -11.98
CA VAL A 115 -24.30 24.32 -10.56
C VAL A 115 -25.09 23.02 -10.44
N GLY A 116 -24.67 22.13 -9.56
CA GLY A 116 -25.35 20.86 -9.33
C GLY A 116 -25.29 19.92 -10.54
N ALA A 117 -24.19 19.98 -11.31
CA ALA A 117 -24.01 19.19 -12.51
C ALA A 117 -23.65 17.73 -12.18
N GLU A 118 -24.16 16.81 -12.98
CA GLU A 118 -23.58 15.47 -13.14
C GLU A 118 -22.52 15.49 -14.25
N LEU A 119 -21.64 14.48 -14.29
CA LEU A 119 -20.67 14.38 -15.38
C LEU A 119 -21.39 14.11 -16.70
N THR A 120 -21.20 15.00 -17.66
CA THR A 120 -21.69 14.81 -19.03
C THR A 120 -20.57 15.08 -20.05
N PRO A 121 -20.62 14.47 -21.24
CA PRO A 121 -19.63 14.72 -22.29
C PRO A 121 -19.57 16.16 -22.81
N SER A 122 -20.60 16.98 -22.53
CA SER A 122 -20.66 18.38 -22.99
C SER A 122 -19.90 19.35 -22.08
N LEU A 123 -19.52 18.92 -20.87
CA LEU A 123 -18.66 19.72 -20.00
C LEU A 123 -17.24 19.78 -20.57
N GLY A 124 -16.53 20.88 -20.29
CA GLY A 124 -15.08 20.94 -20.51
C GLY A 124 -14.29 20.79 -19.21
N VAL A 125 -14.88 21.17 -18.07
CA VAL A 125 -14.31 20.92 -16.74
C VAL A 125 -15.38 20.34 -15.82
N TYR A 126 -15.01 19.34 -15.02
CA TYR A 126 -15.86 18.80 -13.97
C TYR A 126 -15.17 18.91 -12.61
N CYS A 127 -15.88 19.47 -11.63
CA CYS A 127 -15.40 19.63 -10.27
C CYS A 127 -16.17 18.72 -9.32
N MET A 128 -15.48 17.85 -8.59
CA MET A 128 -16.11 16.88 -7.70
C MET A 128 -15.28 16.60 -6.43
N GLU A 129 -15.92 16.01 -5.43
CA GLU A 129 -15.22 15.37 -4.32
C GLU A 129 -14.89 13.91 -4.64
N ALA A 130 -13.85 13.36 -4.02
CA ALA A 130 -13.30 12.04 -4.36
C ALA A 130 -14.15 10.83 -3.90
N TYR A 131 -15.33 11.05 -3.30
CA TYR A 131 -16.11 9.99 -2.64
C TYR A 131 -17.19 9.36 -3.51
N ASP A 132 -17.42 9.88 -4.72
CA ASP A 132 -18.36 9.29 -5.66
C ASP A 132 -17.60 8.50 -6.75
N CYS A 133 -17.78 7.19 -6.75
CA CYS A 133 -17.18 6.30 -7.75
C CYS A 133 -18.17 5.78 -8.79
N THR A 134 -19.44 6.20 -8.74
CA THR A 134 -20.50 5.67 -9.62
C THR A 134 -20.18 5.89 -11.10
N GLN A 135 -19.54 7.02 -11.42
CA GLN A 135 -19.19 7.45 -12.78
C GLN A 135 -17.69 7.29 -13.09
N ALA A 136 -16.95 6.46 -12.35
CA ALA A 136 -15.49 6.36 -12.48
C ALA A 136 -15.01 6.00 -13.90
N LYS A 137 -15.72 5.10 -14.60
CA LYS A 137 -15.41 4.72 -15.99
C LYS A 137 -15.62 5.89 -16.96
N ASP A 138 -16.72 6.62 -16.77
CA ASP A 138 -17.06 7.77 -17.61
C ASP A 138 -16.09 8.93 -17.36
N LEU A 139 -15.64 9.11 -16.12
CA LEU A 139 -14.62 10.09 -15.75
C LEU A 139 -13.28 9.81 -16.44
N VAL A 140 -12.87 8.54 -16.51
CA VAL A 140 -11.68 8.12 -17.26
C VAL A 140 -11.85 8.42 -18.75
N GLY A 141 -13.04 8.15 -19.32
CA GLY A 141 -13.36 8.48 -20.71
C GLY A 141 -13.29 9.99 -20.99
N PHE A 142 -13.90 10.79 -20.11
CA PHE A 142 -13.92 12.25 -20.16
C PHE A 142 -12.49 12.84 -20.16
N LEU A 143 -11.64 12.38 -19.25
CA LEU A 143 -10.22 12.80 -19.21
C LEU A 143 -9.48 12.39 -20.47
N LYS A 144 -9.60 11.14 -20.93
CA LYS A 144 -8.97 10.71 -22.18
C LYS A 144 -9.41 11.54 -23.39
N GLY A 145 -10.66 12.00 -23.38
CA GLY A 145 -11.25 12.86 -24.40
C GLY A 145 -10.78 14.33 -24.40
N GLY A 146 -10.07 14.78 -23.37
CA GLY A 146 -9.60 16.17 -23.25
C GLY A 146 -10.26 16.99 -22.14
N GLY A 147 -11.15 16.39 -21.36
CA GLY A 147 -11.79 17.04 -20.23
C GLY A 147 -10.81 17.42 -19.12
N GLY A 148 -11.18 18.46 -18.35
CA GLY A 148 -10.47 18.89 -17.15
C GLY A 148 -11.17 18.41 -15.87
N LEU A 149 -10.42 17.84 -14.92
CA LEU A 149 -10.95 17.41 -13.62
C LEU A 149 -10.32 18.20 -12.47
N LEU A 150 -11.16 18.85 -11.67
CA LEU A 150 -10.78 19.35 -10.34
C LEU A 150 -11.38 18.42 -9.29
N VAL A 151 -10.53 17.72 -8.55
CA VAL A 151 -10.98 16.75 -7.53
C VAL A 151 -10.31 16.99 -6.19
N GLY A 152 -11.12 16.91 -5.13
CA GLY A 152 -10.65 17.07 -3.76
C GLY A 152 -11.17 15.96 -2.85
N GLY A 153 -10.33 15.48 -1.95
CA GLY A 153 -10.77 14.52 -0.94
C GLY A 153 -9.65 14.05 -0.04
N GLN A 154 -10.03 13.52 1.10
CA GLN A 154 -9.16 12.86 2.05
C GLN A 154 -9.40 11.35 2.05
N ALA A 155 -8.30 10.60 2.07
CA ALA A 155 -8.33 9.16 2.30
C ALA A 155 -8.23 8.80 3.78
N TRP A 156 -7.82 9.72 4.68
CA TRP A 156 -7.56 9.37 6.09
C TRP A 156 -8.83 8.94 6.84
N HIS A 157 -10.00 9.49 6.50
CA HIS A 157 -11.25 9.12 7.15
C HIS A 157 -11.65 7.67 6.81
N TRP A 158 -11.39 7.26 5.56
CA TRP A 158 -11.57 5.89 5.08
C TRP A 158 -10.50 4.94 5.62
N ALA A 159 -9.31 5.47 5.92
CA ALA A 159 -8.19 4.75 6.49
C ALA A 159 -8.14 4.86 8.03
N ASN A 160 -9.27 4.99 8.74
CA ASN A 160 -9.27 4.86 10.19
C ASN A 160 -9.15 3.38 10.61
N LEU A 161 -8.03 2.78 10.20
CA LEU A 161 -7.67 1.38 10.44
C LEU A 161 -7.57 1.08 11.94
N SER A 162 -7.37 2.10 12.78
CA SER A 162 -7.41 1.98 14.24
C SER A 162 -8.78 1.55 14.75
N ARG A 163 -9.88 2.14 14.24
CA ARG A 163 -11.24 1.71 14.61
C ARG A 163 -11.56 0.31 14.11
N ASP A 164 -11.09 -0.04 12.92
CA ASP A 164 -11.27 -1.40 12.40
C ASP A 164 -10.51 -2.43 13.24
N ALA A 165 -9.27 -2.13 13.63
CA ALA A 165 -8.50 -2.96 14.56
C ALA A 165 -9.19 -3.07 15.92
N GLU A 166 -9.68 -1.97 16.49
CA GLU A 166 -10.47 -1.96 17.73
C GLU A 166 -11.71 -2.84 17.63
N PHE A 167 -12.44 -2.78 16.50
CA PHE A 167 -13.60 -3.65 16.26
C PHE A 167 -13.20 -5.13 16.22
N LEU A 168 -12.19 -5.46 15.44
CA LEU A 168 -11.70 -6.83 15.26
C LEU A 168 -11.18 -7.43 16.57
N LEU A 169 -10.53 -6.61 17.40
CA LEU A 169 -9.87 -7.02 18.64
C LEU A 169 -10.76 -6.78 19.88
N ASN A 170 -12.01 -6.33 19.70
CA ASN A 170 -12.91 -6.04 20.80
C ASN A 170 -13.17 -7.28 21.68
N GLY A 171 -12.85 -7.17 22.97
CA GLY A 171 -12.96 -8.27 23.92
C GLY A 171 -11.93 -9.40 23.72
N VAL A 172 -10.91 -9.19 22.89
CA VAL A 172 -9.79 -10.12 22.72
C VAL A 172 -8.62 -9.66 23.58
N LEU A 173 -8.35 -10.37 24.67
CA LEU A 173 -7.24 -10.03 25.59
C LEU A 173 -5.89 -10.61 25.15
N GLU A 174 -5.92 -11.79 24.53
CA GLU A 174 -4.75 -12.52 24.09
C GLU A 174 -5.10 -13.29 22.80
N LEU A 175 -4.18 -13.28 21.84
CA LEU A 175 -4.25 -14.07 20.62
C LEU A 175 -3.38 -15.32 20.80
N ASP A 176 -3.99 -16.43 21.19
CA ASP A 176 -3.31 -17.73 21.34
C ASP A 176 -3.19 -18.42 19.98
N LEU A 177 -2.05 -18.21 19.32
CA LEU A 177 -1.76 -18.80 18.02
C LEU A 177 -1.21 -20.25 18.12
N VAL A 178 -1.17 -20.85 19.32
CA VAL A 178 -0.79 -22.25 19.54
C VAL A 178 -1.95 -23.17 19.18
N THR A 179 -2.22 -23.27 17.87
CA THR A 179 -3.39 -23.97 17.30
C THR A 179 -3.01 -25.30 16.63
N GLY A 180 -1.84 -25.84 16.96
CA GLY A 180 -1.29 -27.09 16.40
C GLY A 180 -0.54 -26.92 15.07
N GLY A 181 -0.53 -25.71 14.49
CA GLY A 181 0.21 -25.36 13.28
C GLY A 181 1.38 -24.41 13.55
N ILE A 182 2.34 -24.36 12.64
CA ILE A 182 3.45 -23.39 12.67
C ILE A 182 3.07 -22.22 11.77
N PRO A 183 2.92 -20.98 12.29
CA PRO A 183 2.54 -19.84 11.47
C PRO A 183 3.65 -19.40 10.52
N SER A 184 3.25 -18.95 9.33
CA SER A 184 4.10 -18.14 8.46
C SER A 184 4.14 -16.68 8.93
N ILE A 185 5.08 -15.89 8.41
CA ILE A 185 5.11 -14.44 8.62
C ILE A 185 4.25 -13.76 7.54
N LEU A 186 3.46 -12.75 7.91
CA LEU A 186 2.72 -11.92 6.97
C LEU A 186 3.49 -10.65 6.59
N LEU A 187 3.45 -10.30 5.31
CA LEU A 187 3.87 -8.99 4.81
C LEU A 187 2.64 -8.12 4.59
N VAL A 188 2.55 -7.01 5.34
CA VAL A 188 1.46 -6.03 5.24
C VAL A 188 1.95 -4.85 4.41
N HIS A 189 1.69 -4.87 3.10
CA HIS A 189 2.27 -3.94 2.14
C HIS A 189 1.23 -3.07 1.40
N GLY A 190 -0.06 -3.23 1.68
CA GLY A 190 -1.14 -2.37 1.19
C GLY A 190 -1.29 -1.11 2.03
N MET A 191 -1.76 -0.01 1.43
CA MET A 191 -2.01 1.24 2.16
C MET A 191 -3.21 1.16 3.10
N LEU A 192 -4.19 0.32 2.78
CA LEU A 192 -5.42 0.13 3.55
C LEU A 192 -5.39 -1.18 4.36
N CYS A 193 -4.19 -1.71 4.59
CA CYS A 193 -3.96 -2.91 5.35
C CYS A 193 -3.27 -2.56 6.67
N PHE A 194 -3.50 -3.38 7.69
CA PHE A 194 -2.98 -3.14 9.04
C PHE A 194 -2.74 -4.47 9.77
N PRO A 195 -1.70 -4.52 10.62
CA PRO A 195 -1.44 -5.68 11.46
C PRO A 195 -2.45 -5.74 12.62
N LEU A 196 -2.86 -6.95 12.98
CA LEU A 196 -3.70 -7.24 14.14
C LEU A 196 -2.93 -7.96 15.26
N CYS A 197 -1.86 -8.67 14.88
CA CYS A 197 -0.98 -9.40 15.77
C CYS A 197 0.47 -9.25 15.29
N LEU A 198 1.31 -8.66 16.14
CA LEU A 198 2.76 -8.58 15.95
C LEU A 198 3.44 -9.30 17.10
N ASP A 199 4.51 -10.04 16.80
CA ASP A 199 5.41 -10.52 17.85
C ASP A 199 6.44 -9.46 18.26
N SER A 200 7.28 -9.79 19.25
CA SER A 200 8.32 -8.89 19.77
C SER A 200 9.39 -8.49 18.75
N SER A 201 9.47 -9.19 17.60
CA SER A 201 10.35 -8.88 16.48
C SER A 201 9.62 -8.16 15.34
N ASN A 202 8.43 -7.62 15.62
CA ASN A 202 7.56 -6.94 14.65
C ASN A 202 7.11 -7.85 13.48
N ARG A 203 7.12 -9.18 13.65
CA ARG A 203 6.60 -10.11 12.64
C ARG A 203 5.08 -10.18 12.75
N CYS A 204 4.41 -9.93 11.64
CA CYS A 204 2.94 -9.96 11.58
C CYS A 204 2.42 -11.38 11.43
N LEU A 205 1.41 -11.75 12.24
CA LEU A 205 0.85 -13.10 12.28
C LEU A 205 -0.66 -13.14 11.99
N LEU A 206 -1.34 -12.01 12.18
CA LEU A 206 -2.72 -11.76 11.75
C LEU A 206 -2.77 -10.35 11.18
N ALA A 207 -3.47 -10.16 10.05
CA ALA A 207 -3.62 -8.86 9.41
C ALA A 207 -5.01 -8.70 8.81
N ALA A 208 -5.41 -7.46 8.59
CA ALA A 208 -6.64 -7.14 7.87
C ALA A 208 -6.42 -5.98 6.90
N GLY A 209 -7.39 -5.74 6.03
CA GLY A 209 -7.40 -4.56 5.19
C GLY A 209 -8.66 -4.43 4.33
N HIS A 210 -8.76 -3.28 3.67
CA HIS A 210 -9.82 -2.99 2.71
C HIS A 210 -9.32 -3.14 1.28
N TYR A 211 -10.20 -3.60 0.39
CA TYR A 211 -9.94 -3.64 -1.05
C TYR A 211 -11.22 -3.40 -1.84
N GLY A 212 -11.23 -2.38 -2.70
CA GLY A 212 -12.46 -1.90 -3.33
C GLY A 212 -13.47 -1.49 -2.27
N ARG A 213 -14.68 -2.07 -2.32
CA ARG A 213 -15.71 -1.89 -1.29
C ARG A 213 -15.68 -2.96 -0.20
N GLY A 214 -14.86 -3.99 -0.36
CA GLY A 214 -14.82 -5.16 0.51
C GLY A 214 -13.66 -5.14 1.50
N ARG A 215 -13.57 -6.24 2.24
CA ARG A 215 -12.73 -6.39 3.43
C ARG A 215 -12.03 -7.75 3.41
N VAL A 216 -10.82 -7.81 3.94
CA VAL A 216 -10.02 -9.03 3.99
C VAL A 216 -9.41 -9.19 5.38
N VAL A 217 -9.46 -10.40 5.94
CA VAL A 217 -8.73 -10.81 7.14
C VAL A 217 -7.88 -12.03 6.78
N VAL A 218 -6.60 -11.97 7.15
CA VAL A 218 -5.60 -12.99 6.83
C VAL A 218 -5.01 -13.60 8.09
N ALA A 219 -5.03 -14.93 8.16
CA ALA A 219 -4.37 -15.73 9.17
C ALA A 219 -3.09 -16.40 8.62
N SER A 220 -2.08 -16.54 9.48
CA SER A 220 -0.76 -17.10 9.13
C SER A 220 -0.71 -18.63 9.08
N HIS A 221 -1.83 -19.30 9.36
CA HIS A 221 -2.02 -20.74 9.29
C HIS A 221 -3.53 -21.08 9.24
N GLU A 222 -3.98 -22.07 8.47
CA GLU A 222 -5.43 -22.34 8.35
C GLU A 222 -6.06 -22.84 9.65
N SER A 223 -5.30 -23.53 10.51
CA SER A 223 -5.81 -24.02 11.81
C SER A 223 -6.20 -22.89 12.77
N GLN A 224 -5.75 -21.67 12.53
CA GLN A 224 -6.17 -20.50 13.29
C GLN A 224 -7.63 -20.12 12.97
N LEU A 225 -8.13 -20.43 11.77
CA LEU A 225 -9.46 -20.07 11.31
C LEU A 225 -10.60 -20.91 11.89
N PHE A 226 -10.29 -21.94 12.67
CA PHE A 226 -11.31 -22.77 13.34
C PHE A 226 -10.91 -23.16 14.75
N SER A 227 -9.91 -22.49 15.33
CA SER A 227 -9.48 -22.76 16.70
C SER A 227 -10.43 -22.09 17.70
N PRO A 228 -11.00 -22.83 18.66
CA PRO A 228 -11.79 -22.23 19.75
C PRO A 228 -11.03 -21.18 20.55
N LYS A 229 -9.68 -21.28 20.60
CA LYS A 229 -8.79 -20.31 21.24
C LYS A 229 -8.89 -18.90 20.65
N LEU A 230 -9.31 -18.80 19.40
CA LEU A 230 -9.49 -17.55 18.67
C LEU A 230 -10.97 -17.24 18.41
N ALA A 231 -11.90 -17.93 19.06
CA ALA A 231 -13.33 -17.84 18.76
C ALA A 231 -13.84 -16.40 18.77
N LYS A 232 -13.54 -15.63 19.83
CA LYS A 232 -13.96 -14.22 19.92
C LYS A 232 -13.43 -13.37 18.76
N PHE A 233 -12.16 -13.53 18.42
CA PHE A 233 -11.54 -12.84 17.29
C PHE A 233 -12.20 -13.23 15.95
N LEU A 234 -12.43 -14.53 15.71
CA LEU A 234 -13.03 -15.03 14.47
C LEU A 234 -14.46 -14.53 14.29
N LEU A 235 -15.24 -14.47 15.38
CA LEU A 235 -16.59 -13.91 15.37
C LEU A 235 -16.57 -12.42 15.01
N ASN A 236 -15.71 -11.64 15.66
CA ASN A 236 -15.51 -10.24 15.33
C ASN A 236 -15.07 -10.07 13.86
N ALA A 237 -14.17 -10.92 13.38
CA ALA A 237 -13.69 -10.91 11.99
C ALA A 237 -14.83 -11.17 11.01
N VAL A 238 -15.66 -12.19 11.23
CA VAL A 238 -16.81 -12.47 10.35
C VAL A 238 -17.82 -11.33 10.37
N CYS A 239 -18.16 -10.77 11.53
CA CYS A 239 -19.04 -9.60 11.62
C CYS A 239 -18.46 -8.37 10.89
N TRP A 240 -17.16 -8.12 11.02
CA TRP A 240 -16.48 -7.03 10.34
C TRP A 240 -16.48 -7.23 8.83
N LEU A 241 -16.21 -8.46 8.37
CA LEU A 241 -16.20 -8.83 6.95
C LEU A 241 -17.60 -8.75 6.31
N ASP A 242 -18.64 -9.11 7.05
CA ASP A 242 -20.03 -9.03 6.60
C ASP A 242 -20.50 -7.57 6.40
N ALA A 243 -19.89 -6.63 7.13
CA ALA A 243 -20.21 -5.20 7.06
C ALA A 243 -21.69 -4.87 7.31
N GLY A 244 -22.37 -5.68 8.12
CA GLY A 244 -23.76 -5.48 8.53
C GLY A 244 -24.81 -5.97 7.52
N ARG A 245 -24.41 -6.65 6.45
CA ARG A 245 -25.31 -7.25 5.46
C ARG A 245 -26.14 -8.39 6.04
N LYS A 246 -25.68 -9.04 7.11
CA LYS A 246 -26.28 -10.24 7.72
C LYS A 246 -26.50 -11.33 6.68
N GLY A 247 -25.59 -11.43 5.71
CA GLY A 247 -25.70 -12.39 4.63
C GLY A 247 -25.17 -13.76 5.02
N LEU A 248 -25.12 -14.66 4.04
CA LEU A 248 -24.62 -16.02 4.25
C LEU A 248 -23.08 -16.02 4.34
N VAL A 249 -22.53 -16.76 5.29
CA VAL A 249 -21.09 -17.05 5.38
C VAL A 249 -20.81 -18.38 4.69
N GLY A 250 -20.18 -18.33 3.52
CA GLY A 250 -19.75 -19.53 2.81
C GLY A 250 -18.38 -19.98 3.26
N VAL A 251 -18.26 -21.24 3.67
CA VAL A 251 -17.02 -21.82 4.20
C VAL A 251 -16.54 -22.92 3.25
N ASP A 252 -15.30 -22.79 2.76
CA ASP A 252 -14.70 -23.85 1.95
C ASP A 252 -14.60 -25.17 2.74
N ALA A 253 -14.68 -26.30 2.03
CA ALA A 253 -14.67 -27.63 2.63
C ALA A 253 -13.44 -27.88 3.52
N SER A 254 -12.29 -27.27 3.19
CA SER A 254 -11.07 -27.36 4.00
C SER A 254 -11.20 -26.74 5.40
N LEU A 255 -12.14 -25.79 5.58
CA LEU A 255 -12.38 -25.07 6.82
C LEU A 255 -13.70 -25.45 7.50
N LYS A 256 -14.31 -26.60 7.17
CA LYS A 256 -15.64 -27.00 7.69
C LYS A 256 -15.82 -26.90 9.22
N LYS A 257 -14.72 -27.00 9.99
CA LYS A 257 -14.73 -26.83 11.46
C LYS A 257 -15.12 -25.41 11.90
N LEU A 258 -14.93 -24.40 11.05
CA LEU A 258 -15.34 -23.02 11.29
C LEU A 258 -16.87 -22.92 11.38
N CYS A 259 -17.64 -23.67 10.59
CA CYS A 259 -19.12 -23.66 10.69
C CYS A 259 -19.58 -24.01 12.11
N SER A 260 -18.97 -25.02 12.73
CA SER A 260 -19.30 -25.42 14.11
C SER A 260 -19.04 -24.31 15.13
N LEU A 261 -18.02 -23.48 14.90
CA LEU A 261 -17.70 -22.33 15.75
C LEU A 261 -18.71 -21.19 15.53
N LEU A 262 -19.08 -20.91 14.28
CA LEU A 262 -20.04 -19.85 13.92
C LEU A 262 -21.47 -20.16 14.36
N SER A 263 -21.88 -21.43 14.34
CA SER A 263 -23.22 -21.85 14.77
C SER A 263 -23.51 -21.57 16.25
N GLN A 264 -22.49 -21.37 17.08
CA GLN A 264 -22.67 -21.05 18.50
C GLN A 264 -23.23 -19.63 18.73
N GLU A 265 -23.15 -18.76 17.73
CA GLU A 265 -23.51 -17.33 17.81
C GLU A 265 -24.55 -16.94 16.74
N GLU A 266 -25.37 -17.91 16.30
CA GLU A 266 -26.45 -17.72 15.32
C GLU A 266 -26.01 -17.13 13.96
N VAL A 267 -24.72 -17.23 13.63
CA VAL A 267 -24.19 -16.80 12.32
C VAL A 267 -24.60 -17.82 11.26
N LYS A 268 -25.37 -17.36 10.25
CA LYS A 268 -25.77 -18.17 9.09
C LYS A 268 -24.54 -18.56 8.29
N SER A 269 -24.11 -19.81 8.42
CA SER A 269 -22.95 -20.33 7.71
C SER A 269 -23.25 -21.69 7.08
N GLN A 270 -22.62 -21.96 5.94
CA GLN A 270 -22.70 -23.26 5.28
C GLN A 270 -21.38 -23.60 4.60
N VAL A 271 -21.14 -24.90 4.40
CA VAL A 271 -20.01 -25.33 3.57
C VAL A 271 -20.40 -25.17 2.10
N SER A 272 -19.69 -24.30 1.37
CA SER A 272 -19.96 -24.06 -0.05
C SER A 272 -18.74 -23.47 -0.77
N GLN A 273 -18.75 -23.54 -2.10
CA GLN A 273 -17.88 -22.72 -2.95
C GLN A 273 -18.36 -21.26 -2.94
N LEU A 274 -17.58 -20.35 -3.54
CA LEU A 274 -18.03 -18.97 -3.71
C LEU A 274 -19.24 -18.90 -4.66
N THR A 275 -20.34 -18.31 -4.21
CA THR A 275 -21.63 -18.14 -4.90
C THR A 275 -22.12 -16.70 -4.70
N GLY A 276 -23.09 -16.25 -5.51
CA GLY A 276 -23.52 -14.85 -5.55
C GLY A 276 -24.30 -14.36 -4.31
N ASP A 277 -24.79 -15.28 -3.48
CA ASP A 277 -25.56 -15.03 -2.25
C ASP A 277 -24.69 -14.93 -0.99
N ILE A 278 -23.38 -15.19 -1.12
CA ILE A 278 -22.43 -15.13 0.00
C ILE A 278 -22.07 -13.67 0.29
N SER A 279 -22.05 -13.33 1.58
CA SER A 279 -21.53 -12.05 2.09
C SER A 279 -20.08 -12.15 2.53
N VAL A 280 -19.70 -13.27 3.15
CA VAL A 280 -18.35 -13.56 3.63
C VAL A 280 -17.93 -14.93 3.14
N TYR A 281 -16.80 -15.01 2.44
CA TYR A 281 -16.21 -16.26 2.00
C TYR A 281 -14.98 -16.60 2.85
N CYS A 282 -14.96 -17.80 3.39
CA CYS A 282 -13.89 -18.31 4.25
C CYS A 282 -13.16 -19.45 3.55
N CYS A 283 -11.87 -19.30 3.25
CA CYS A 283 -11.11 -20.33 2.53
C CYS A 283 -9.66 -20.50 3.00
N SER A 284 -9.07 -21.66 2.70
CA SER A 284 -7.62 -21.83 2.89
C SER A 284 -6.84 -21.23 1.73
N SER A 285 -5.61 -20.77 2.00
CA SER A 285 -4.75 -20.14 1.00
C SER A 285 -4.08 -21.13 0.03
N HIS A 286 -4.48 -22.41 0.05
CA HIS A 286 -3.95 -23.44 -0.84
C HIS A 286 -4.73 -23.61 -2.15
N SER A 287 -5.95 -23.07 -2.26
CA SER A 287 -6.78 -23.16 -3.46
C SER A 287 -6.67 -21.91 -4.34
N ILE A 288 -6.21 -22.07 -5.58
CA ILE A 288 -6.12 -21.00 -6.60
C ILE A 288 -7.38 -20.91 -7.47
N ARG A 289 -8.24 -21.95 -7.46
CA ARG A 289 -9.25 -22.20 -8.50
C ARG A 289 -10.23 -21.04 -8.72
N GLU A 290 -10.34 -20.12 -7.76
CA GLU A 290 -11.29 -19.02 -7.78
C GLU A 290 -10.65 -17.63 -7.62
N ALA A 291 -9.33 -17.48 -7.86
CA ALA A 291 -8.61 -16.22 -7.55
C ALA A 291 -9.26 -14.95 -8.14
N GLU A 292 -9.58 -14.95 -9.44
CA GLU A 292 -10.25 -13.79 -10.08
C GLU A 292 -11.68 -13.60 -9.54
N ARG A 293 -12.41 -14.67 -9.25
CA ARG A 293 -13.76 -14.58 -8.66
C ARG A 293 -13.70 -13.96 -7.27
N VAL A 294 -12.70 -14.35 -6.46
CA VAL A 294 -12.44 -13.79 -5.13
C VAL A 294 -12.05 -12.32 -5.24
N HIS A 295 -11.21 -11.94 -6.21
CA HIS A 295 -10.85 -10.53 -6.45
C HIS A 295 -12.08 -9.68 -6.76
N THR A 296 -12.94 -10.12 -7.68
CA THR A 296 -14.19 -9.40 -8.03
C THR A 296 -15.13 -9.33 -6.84
N PHE A 297 -15.35 -10.47 -6.16
CA PHE A 297 -16.21 -10.54 -4.98
C PHE A 297 -15.81 -9.54 -3.90
N VAL A 298 -14.52 -9.51 -3.52
CA VAL A 298 -14.03 -8.54 -2.52
C VAL A 298 -14.11 -7.12 -3.07
N ALA A 299 -13.70 -6.86 -4.32
CA ALA A 299 -13.78 -5.52 -4.91
C ALA A 299 -15.21 -4.95 -4.87
N GLU A 300 -16.22 -5.79 -5.09
CA GLU A 300 -17.62 -5.41 -5.12
C GLU A 300 -18.25 -5.26 -3.73
N GLY A 301 -17.56 -5.63 -2.65
CA GLY A 301 -18.04 -5.46 -1.28
C GLY A 301 -17.99 -6.72 -0.43
N GLY A 302 -17.68 -7.88 -0.99
CA GLY A 302 -17.53 -9.16 -0.29
C GLY A 302 -16.48 -9.12 0.82
N GLY A 303 -16.70 -9.93 1.86
CA GLY A 303 -15.74 -10.15 2.93
C GLY A 303 -14.94 -11.44 2.71
N LEU A 304 -13.61 -11.40 2.83
CA LEU A 304 -12.75 -12.58 2.69
C LEU A 304 -12.04 -12.89 4.02
N LEU A 305 -12.27 -14.09 4.56
CA LEU A 305 -11.46 -14.66 5.63
C LEU A 305 -10.57 -15.76 5.03
N ILE A 306 -9.26 -15.57 5.05
CA ILE A 306 -8.33 -16.49 4.39
C ILE A 306 -7.14 -16.82 5.28
N GLY A 307 -6.64 -18.04 5.20
CA GLY A 307 -5.53 -18.46 6.05
C GLY A 307 -4.76 -19.65 5.50
N GLY A 308 -3.48 -19.71 5.83
CA GLY A 308 -2.61 -20.83 5.54
C GLY A 308 -1.14 -20.48 5.63
N GLN A 309 -0.29 -21.42 5.24
CA GLN A 309 1.16 -21.34 5.44
C GLN A 309 1.94 -21.47 4.14
N ALA A 310 2.74 -20.45 3.83
CA ALA A 310 3.64 -20.47 2.68
C ALA A 310 5.00 -21.11 3.02
N TRP A 311 5.39 -21.21 4.30
CA TRP A 311 6.68 -21.84 4.67
C TRP A 311 6.75 -23.31 4.23
N TYR A 312 5.66 -24.06 4.38
CA TYR A 312 5.63 -25.46 3.98
C TYR A 312 5.80 -25.58 2.46
N TRP A 313 5.08 -24.74 1.71
CA TRP A 313 5.24 -24.66 0.26
C TRP A 313 6.67 -24.29 -0.15
N ALA A 314 7.29 -23.32 0.53
CA ALA A 314 8.65 -22.88 0.27
C ALA A 314 9.67 -24.01 0.53
N SER A 315 9.46 -24.83 1.56
CA SER A 315 10.31 -26.01 1.83
C SER A 315 10.29 -27.05 0.69
N GLN A 316 9.19 -27.12 -0.05
CA GLN A 316 9.03 -28.01 -1.21
C GLN A 316 9.44 -27.34 -2.53
N ASN A 317 9.75 -26.05 -2.52
CA ASN A 317 9.99 -25.21 -3.69
C ASN A 317 11.24 -24.34 -3.49
N CYS A 318 12.35 -24.97 -3.11
CA CYS A 318 13.63 -24.31 -2.86
C CYS A 318 14.04 -23.40 -4.03
N GLY A 319 14.50 -22.20 -3.72
CA GLY A 319 14.91 -21.20 -4.72
C GLY A 319 13.75 -20.42 -5.37
N LYS A 320 12.49 -20.78 -5.11
CA LYS A 320 11.33 -20.01 -5.60
C LYS A 320 10.86 -19.00 -4.54
N ALA A 321 10.59 -17.78 -4.99
CA ALA A 321 10.05 -16.73 -4.12
C ALA A 321 8.58 -17.02 -3.74
N ALA A 322 8.35 -17.49 -2.51
CA ALA A 322 7.00 -17.80 -2.00
C ALA A 322 6.04 -16.60 -2.08
N VAL A 323 6.55 -15.38 -1.80
CA VAL A 323 5.77 -14.14 -1.91
C VAL A 323 5.17 -13.92 -3.32
N ALA A 324 5.79 -14.47 -4.36
CA ALA A 324 5.32 -14.35 -5.75
C ALA A 324 4.60 -15.60 -6.25
N GLN A 325 4.99 -16.79 -5.79
CA GLN A 325 4.63 -18.06 -6.40
C GLN A 325 3.75 -18.97 -5.53
N TYR A 326 3.66 -18.71 -4.22
CA TYR A 326 2.73 -19.45 -3.36
C TYR A 326 1.28 -19.21 -3.82
N PRO A 327 0.45 -20.28 -3.94
CA PRO A 327 -0.92 -20.16 -4.44
C PRO A 327 -1.75 -19.05 -3.78
N GLY A 328 -1.73 -18.97 -2.45
CA GLY A 328 -2.46 -17.96 -1.71
C GLY A 328 -2.05 -16.53 -2.03
N ASN A 329 -0.78 -16.30 -2.37
CA ASN A 329 -0.28 -14.97 -2.72
C ASN A 329 -0.75 -14.50 -4.10
N LYS A 330 -1.21 -15.40 -4.98
CA LYS A 330 -1.92 -14.99 -6.21
C LYS A 330 -3.24 -14.28 -5.90
N ILE A 331 -3.86 -14.59 -4.76
CA ILE A 331 -5.04 -13.90 -4.25
C ILE A 331 -4.60 -12.66 -3.45
N LEU A 332 -3.79 -12.88 -2.42
CA LEU A 332 -3.52 -11.90 -1.37
C LEU A 332 -2.73 -10.68 -1.83
N ASN A 333 -1.76 -10.84 -2.75
CA ASN A 333 -0.91 -9.72 -3.17
C ASN A 333 -1.78 -8.57 -3.69
N ARG A 334 -2.80 -8.87 -4.51
CA ARG A 334 -3.73 -7.86 -5.05
C ARG A 334 -4.44 -7.06 -3.95
N PHE A 335 -4.64 -7.66 -2.78
CA PHE A 335 -5.25 -7.04 -1.60
C PHE A 335 -4.26 -6.30 -0.69
N GLY A 336 -2.97 -6.28 -1.00
CA GLY A 336 -1.98 -5.60 -0.16
C GLY A 336 -1.38 -6.46 0.96
N LEU A 337 -1.58 -7.77 0.92
CA LEU A 337 -1.15 -8.72 1.95
C LEU A 337 -0.38 -9.87 1.30
N SER A 338 0.61 -10.45 1.97
CA SER A 338 1.27 -11.68 1.51
C SER A 338 1.60 -12.60 2.67
N ILE A 339 1.58 -13.91 2.43
CA ILE A 339 2.09 -14.93 3.34
C ILE A 339 3.51 -15.28 2.89
N LEU A 340 4.49 -15.02 3.74
CA LEU A 340 5.89 -15.24 3.41
C LEU A 340 6.35 -16.67 3.66
N GLY A 341 7.42 -17.09 2.98
CA GLY A 341 8.01 -18.44 3.12
C GLY A 341 8.72 -18.66 4.45
N GLN A 342 8.88 -17.62 5.28
CA GLN A 342 9.46 -17.73 6.61
C GLN A 342 8.39 -18.08 7.64
N SER A 343 8.78 -18.86 8.64
CA SER A 343 7.94 -19.25 9.77
C SER A 343 8.44 -18.68 11.09
N THR A 344 7.58 -18.70 12.09
CA THR A 344 7.96 -18.46 13.48
C THR A 344 7.28 -19.47 14.40
N LYS A 345 7.79 -19.62 15.63
CA LYS A 345 7.14 -20.47 16.63
C LYS A 345 5.76 -19.90 16.96
N ALA A 346 4.77 -20.77 17.01
CA ALA A 346 3.46 -20.41 17.53
C ALA A 346 3.59 -20.00 19.00
N ALA A 347 3.00 -18.87 19.36
CA ALA A 347 2.98 -18.35 20.70
C ALA A 347 1.72 -17.54 20.95
N LYS A 348 1.54 -17.17 22.22
CA LYS A 348 0.52 -16.22 22.65
C LYS A 348 1.05 -14.81 22.49
N HIS A 349 0.24 -13.93 21.95
CA HIS A 349 0.61 -12.54 21.73
C HIS A 349 -0.51 -11.61 22.21
N PRO A 350 -0.17 -10.43 22.76
CA PRO A 350 -1.18 -9.41 22.93
C PRO A 350 -1.71 -8.96 21.55
N PRO A 351 -2.98 -8.56 21.47
CA PRO A 351 -3.49 -7.87 20.29
C PRO A 351 -2.69 -6.58 20.06
N VAL A 352 -2.60 -6.14 18.80
CA VAL A 352 -2.01 -4.82 18.48
C VAL A 352 -2.84 -3.73 19.15
N GLY A 353 -2.27 -3.09 20.18
CA GLY A 353 -2.92 -2.04 20.96
C GLY A 353 -2.90 -0.66 20.28
N PRO A 354 -3.41 0.39 20.94
CA PRO A 354 -3.27 1.76 20.43
C PRO A 354 -1.79 2.16 20.38
N GLY A 355 -1.39 2.88 19.33
CA GLY A 355 -0.03 3.43 19.19
C GLY A 355 0.64 3.20 17.84
N ASP A 356 1.92 3.55 17.78
CA ASP A 356 2.74 3.44 16.59
C ASP A 356 3.35 2.04 16.46
N HIS A 357 2.75 1.23 15.59
CA HIS A 357 3.23 -0.12 15.28
C HIS A 357 3.97 -0.20 13.96
N TYR A 358 4.74 -1.28 13.80
CA TYR A 358 5.39 -1.57 12.54
C TYR A 358 4.37 -1.81 11.43
N HIS A 359 4.54 -1.09 10.34
CA HIS A 359 3.85 -1.32 9.07
C HIS A 359 4.84 -1.03 7.94
N PHE A 360 4.95 -1.92 6.95
CA PHE A 360 6.02 -1.87 5.95
C PHE A 360 6.17 -0.50 5.28
N ARG A 361 5.06 0.03 4.73
CA ARG A 361 5.10 1.33 4.04
C ARG A 361 5.42 2.49 4.97
N LYS A 362 4.97 2.43 6.23
CA LYS A 362 5.23 3.46 7.24
C LYS A 362 6.71 3.45 7.61
N ALA A 363 7.24 2.27 7.89
CA ALA A 363 8.66 2.08 8.18
C ALA A 363 9.53 2.53 7.00
N LEU A 364 9.18 2.16 5.77
CA LEU A 364 9.89 2.58 4.56
C LEU A 364 9.86 4.10 4.37
N ALA A 365 8.71 4.75 4.51
CA ALA A 365 8.59 6.20 4.38
C ALA A 365 9.43 6.95 5.43
N LEU A 366 9.36 6.51 6.69
CA LEU A 366 10.16 7.10 7.76
C LEU A 366 11.66 6.85 7.56
N PHE A 367 12.05 5.65 7.10
CA PHE A 367 13.43 5.31 6.78
C PHE A 367 13.97 6.18 5.64
N SER A 368 13.23 6.27 4.53
CA SER A 368 13.53 7.14 3.39
C SER A 368 13.79 8.57 3.83
N ARG A 369 12.99 9.10 4.76
CA ARG A 369 13.18 10.45 5.30
C ARG A 369 14.50 10.62 6.07
N HIS A 370 14.90 9.66 6.89
CA HIS A 370 16.17 9.73 7.63
C HIS A 370 17.36 9.64 6.67
N VAL A 371 17.24 8.78 5.67
CA VAL A 371 18.21 8.61 4.60
C VAL A 371 18.39 9.91 3.79
N ASP A 372 17.29 10.50 3.32
CA ASP A 372 17.31 11.75 2.54
C ASP A 372 17.93 12.93 3.30
N LYS A 373 17.79 12.96 4.63
CA LYS A 373 18.35 14.02 5.48
C LYS A 373 19.78 13.76 5.97
N HIS A 374 20.36 12.60 5.62
CA HIS A 374 21.64 12.14 6.17
C HIS A 374 21.68 12.14 7.71
N GLU A 375 20.54 11.92 8.37
CA GLU A 375 20.41 11.91 9.82
C GLU A 375 20.67 10.50 10.40
N GLU A 376 21.01 10.44 11.68
CA GLU A 376 21.01 9.18 12.43
C GLU A 376 19.57 8.63 12.51
N VAL A 377 19.40 7.33 12.29
CA VAL A 377 18.09 6.68 12.39
C VAL A 377 17.66 6.62 13.85
N LYS A 378 16.59 7.33 14.19
CA LYS A 378 16.01 7.36 15.54
C LYS A 378 14.80 6.42 15.66
N GLY A 379 14.35 6.19 16.89
CA GLY A 379 13.12 5.45 17.16
C GLY A 379 11.88 6.13 16.53
N PRO A 380 10.85 5.37 16.12
CA PRO A 380 10.76 3.91 16.23
C PRO A 380 11.48 3.16 15.09
N VAL A 381 11.94 3.85 14.04
CA VAL A 381 12.53 3.21 12.85
C VAL A 381 13.76 2.37 13.18
N LYS A 382 14.57 2.81 14.15
CA LYS A 382 15.76 2.08 14.62
C LYS A 382 15.42 0.66 15.08
N ASP A 383 14.27 0.46 15.70
CA ASP A 383 13.81 -0.84 16.20
C ASP A 383 13.15 -1.69 15.09
N TRP A 384 12.90 -1.08 13.94
CA TRP A 384 12.24 -1.68 12.79
C TRP A 384 13.20 -2.04 11.65
N LEU A 385 14.47 -1.64 11.72
CA LEU A 385 15.43 -1.79 10.62
C LEU A 385 15.56 -3.23 10.11
N GLN A 386 15.71 -4.20 11.01
CA GLN A 386 15.81 -5.61 10.62
C GLN A 386 14.55 -6.11 9.90
N ARG A 387 13.36 -5.80 10.42
CA ARG A 387 12.08 -6.19 9.81
C ARG A 387 11.88 -5.48 8.47
N LEU A 388 12.22 -4.20 8.40
CA LEU A 388 12.17 -3.39 7.18
C LEU A 388 13.06 -3.97 6.08
N ALA A 389 14.30 -4.37 6.39
CA ALA A 389 15.18 -5.02 5.42
C ALA A 389 14.55 -6.30 4.84
N GLN A 390 14.03 -7.17 5.72
CA GLN A 390 13.40 -8.43 5.32
C GLN A 390 12.13 -8.22 4.49
N ASP A 391 11.33 -7.20 4.81
CA ASP A 391 10.12 -6.86 4.05
C ASP A 391 10.45 -6.18 2.73
N CYS A 392 11.47 -5.32 2.66
CA CYS A 392 11.98 -4.79 1.40
C CYS A 392 12.41 -5.93 0.47
N ALA A 393 13.17 -6.89 0.99
CA ALA A 393 13.60 -8.05 0.23
C ALA A 393 12.41 -8.84 -0.30
N ALA A 394 11.48 -9.23 0.59
CA ALA A 394 10.29 -9.97 0.17
C ALA A 394 9.44 -9.18 -0.86
N PHE A 395 9.24 -7.88 -0.64
CA PHE A 395 8.41 -7.06 -1.50
C PHE A 395 8.99 -6.94 -2.93
N LEU A 396 10.30 -6.82 -3.08
CA LEU A 396 10.95 -6.71 -4.39
C LEU A 396 10.80 -7.96 -5.26
N HIS A 397 10.51 -9.12 -4.67
CA HIS A 397 10.18 -10.33 -5.42
C HIS A 397 8.72 -10.39 -5.88
N ILE A 398 7.86 -9.47 -5.44
CA ILE A 398 6.48 -9.41 -5.92
C ILE A 398 6.48 -8.87 -7.36
N PRO A 399 5.86 -9.57 -8.33
CA PRO A 399 5.88 -9.10 -9.71
C PRO A 399 5.16 -7.76 -9.86
N ALA A 400 5.87 -6.75 -10.39
CA ALA A 400 5.37 -5.38 -10.53
C ALA A 400 4.83 -5.03 -11.94
N HIS A 401 5.06 -5.89 -12.94
CA HIS A 401 4.84 -5.59 -14.37
C HIS A 401 3.41 -5.15 -14.69
N ASP A 402 2.41 -5.71 -14.01
CA ASP A 402 0.99 -5.41 -14.25
C ASP A 402 0.33 -4.58 -13.13
N CYS A 403 1.10 -4.10 -12.15
CA CYS A 403 0.56 -3.38 -10.99
C CYS A 403 1.27 -2.02 -10.83
N PRO A 404 0.67 -0.90 -11.30
CA PRO A 404 1.26 0.43 -11.16
C PRO A 404 1.62 0.82 -9.72
N ALA A 405 0.83 0.35 -8.74
CA ALA A 405 1.10 0.59 -7.33
C ALA A 405 2.40 -0.10 -6.85
N TYR A 406 2.71 -1.28 -7.37
CA TYR A 406 3.96 -1.98 -7.07
C TYR A 406 5.11 -1.41 -7.87
N ALA A 407 4.91 -1.12 -9.17
CA ALA A 407 5.93 -0.44 -9.98
C ALA A 407 6.37 0.88 -9.31
N SER A 408 5.42 1.64 -8.75
CA SER A 408 5.74 2.84 -7.99
C SER A 408 6.54 2.56 -6.71
N LEU A 409 6.22 1.50 -5.96
CA LEU A 409 6.99 1.14 -4.76
C LEU A 409 8.39 0.63 -5.10
N HIS A 410 8.54 -0.19 -6.14
CA HIS A 410 9.84 -0.57 -6.68
C HIS A 410 10.64 0.68 -7.03
N ARG A 411 10.04 1.63 -7.76
CA ARG A 411 10.69 2.92 -8.10
C ARG A 411 11.10 3.73 -6.86
N ILE A 412 10.28 3.74 -5.80
CA ILE A 412 10.62 4.40 -4.54
C ILE A 412 11.84 3.74 -3.91
N LEU A 413 11.85 2.40 -3.80
CA LEU A 413 12.98 1.64 -3.27
C LEU A 413 14.27 1.89 -4.07
N THR A 414 14.18 1.92 -5.41
CA THR A 414 15.30 2.28 -6.29
C THR A 414 15.78 3.71 -6.04
N LYS A 415 14.88 4.69 -5.92
CA LYS A 415 15.23 6.10 -5.66
C LYS A 415 15.92 6.28 -4.32
N VAL A 416 15.46 5.57 -3.27
CA VAL A 416 16.12 5.58 -1.95
C VAL A 416 17.57 5.14 -2.10
N LEU A 417 17.82 4.04 -2.82
CA LEU A 417 19.18 3.54 -3.03
C LEU A 417 20.03 4.49 -3.88
N GLN A 418 19.51 4.97 -5.01
CA GLN A 418 20.23 5.89 -5.92
C GLN A 418 20.65 7.19 -5.23
N ARG A 419 19.81 7.72 -4.33
CA ARG A 419 20.13 8.95 -3.58
C ARG A 419 21.21 8.69 -2.53
N SER A 420 21.09 7.59 -1.80
CA SER A 420 21.99 7.18 -0.70
C SER A 420 23.37 6.74 -1.16
N GLY A 421 23.42 6.11 -2.34
CA GLY A 421 24.55 5.28 -2.73
C GLY A 421 24.54 3.91 -2.02
N ILE A 422 25.34 2.99 -2.55
CA ILE A 422 25.56 1.67 -1.94
C ILE A 422 26.62 1.82 -0.84
N PRO A 423 26.35 1.40 0.41
CA PRO A 423 27.33 1.47 1.49
C PRO A 423 28.62 0.71 1.16
N GLN A 424 29.77 1.30 1.49
CA GLN A 424 31.07 0.65 1.37
C GLN A 424 31.25 -0.39 2.48
N VAL A 425 31.68 -1.59 2.11
CA VAL A 425 31.90 -2.71 3.05
C VAL A 425 33.34 -3.18 2.90
N SER A 426 34.07 -3.22 4.01
CA SER A 426 35.43 -3.76 4.06
C SER A 426 35.73 -4.36 5.44
N ARG A 427 36.87 -5.05 5.58
CA ARG A 427 37.34 -5.52 6.90
C ARG A 427 37.49 -4.37 7.91
N HIS A 428 37.78 -3.16 7.44
CA HIS A 428 37.95 -1.96 8.26
C HIS A 428 36.65 -1.16 8.45
N CYS A 429 35.61 -1.45 7.66
CA CYS A 429 34.29 -0.82 7.71
C CYS A 429 33.19 -1.90 7.72
N PRO A 430 33.07 -2.69 8.82
CA PRO A 430 32.06 -3.73 8.93
C PRO A 430 30.67 -3.12 9.15
N VAL A 431 29.65 -3.73 8.55
CA VAL A 431 28.26 -3.31 8.69
C VAL A 431 27.56 -4.08 9.79
N LYS A 432 26.94 -3.37 10.74
CA LYS A 432 26.12 -3.97 11.80
C LYS A 432 24.80 -4.49 11.21
N SER A 433 24.35 -5.67 11.61
CA SER A 433 23.12 -6.29 11.08
C SER A 433 21.85 -5.46 11.26
N ASN A 434 21.74 -4.69 12.35
CA ASN A 434 20.62 -3.78 12.61
C ASN A 434 21.04 -2.32 12.38
N SER A 435 21.41 -1.98 11.14
CA SER A 435 21.87 -0.64 10.74
C SER A 435 21.19 -0.15 9.46
N LYS A 436 21.27 1.15 9.21
CA LYS A 436 20.82 1.78 7.96
C LYS A 436 21.54 1.17 6.76
N GLU A 437 22.84 0.94 6.91
CA GLU A 437 23.71 0.38 5.88
C GLU A 437 23.29 -1.05 5.53
N ALA A 438 22.92 -1.86 6.53
CA ALA A 438 22.40 -3.22 6.28
C ALA A 438 21.09 -3.22 5.48
N VAL A 439 20.17 -2.28 5.77
CA VAL A 439 18.92 -2.14 4.99
C VAL A 439 19.23 -1.76 3.55
N LEU A 440 20.11 -0.77 3.33
CA LEU A 440 20.50 -0.32 1.99
C LEU A 440 21.20 -1.43 1.18
N LEU A 441 22.10 -2.18 1.81
CA LEU A 441 22.77 -3.32 1.16
C LEU A 441 21.78 -4.43 0.81
N CYS A 442 20.85 -4.76 1.71
CA CYS A 442 19.80 -5.72 1.44
C CYS A 442 18.94 -5.29 0.25
N MET A 443 18.50 -4.02 0.21
CA MET A 443 17.77 -3.47 -0.93
C MET A 443 18.58 -3.52 -2.23
N ALA A 444 19.87 -3.19 -2.18
CA ALA A 444 20.75 -3.22 -3.36
C ALA A 444 20.89 -4.63 -3.94
N THR A 445 21.14 -5.63 -3.08
CA THR A 445 21.23 -7.03 -3.49
C THR A 445 19.94 -7.47 -4.17
N GLU A 446 18.78 -7.22 -3.56
CA GLU A 446 17.50 -7.69 -4.07
C GLU A 446 17.08 -6.98 -5.36
N LEU A 447 17.37 -5.68 -5.47
CA LEU A 447 17.20 -4.93 -6.72
C LEU A 447 18.10 -5.48 -7.83
N SER A 448 19.35 -5.86 -7.54
CA SER A 448 20.26 -6.43 -8.54
C SER A 448 19.83 -7.79 -9.07
N LEU A 449 19.04 -8.54 -8.28
CA LEU A 449 18.50 -9.85 -8.68
C LEU A 449 17.19 -9.73 -9.46
N THR A 450 16.48 -8.61 -9.32
CA THR A 450 15.11 -8.41 -9.86
C THR A 450 15.06 -7.41 -11.01
N MET A 451 16.03 -6.50 -11.13
CA MET A 451 16.15 -5.54 -12.22
C MET A 451 16.91 -6.11 -13.41
N THR A 452 16.48 -5.76 -14.62
CA THR A 452 17.16 -6.12 -15.87
C THR A 452 18.43 -5.30 -16.12
N ASP A 453 18.54 -4.11 -15.51
CA ASP A 453 19.69 -3.20 -15.65
C ASP A 453 20.28 -2.81 -14.28
N SER A 454 21.14 -3.69 -13.76
CA SER A 454 21.85 -3.48 -12.50
C SER A 454 22.87 -2.33 -12.57
N ALA A 455 23.28 -1.88 -13.76
CA ALA A 455 24.23 -0.78 -13.91
C ALA A 455 23.61 0.56 -13.49
N ALA A 456 22.29 0.71 -13.62
CA ALA A 456 21.54 1.88 -13.15
C ALA A 456 21.58 2.07 -11.61
N LEU A 457 21.96 1.03 -10.85
CA LEU A 457 22.14 1.11 -9.39
C LEU A 457 23.50 1.69 -8.98
N VAL A 458 24.48 1.72 -9.90
CA VAL A 458 25.90 2.01 -9.64
C VAL A 458 26.29 3.46 -9.97
N GLN A 459 25.36 4.32 -10.41
CA GLN A 459 25.64 5.71 -10.83
C GLN A 459 26.34 6.60 -9.77
N LYS A 460 26.36 6.18 -8.50
CA LYS A 460 27.10 6.81 -7.39
C LYS A 460 28.09 5.87 -6.71
N CYS A 461 28.70 4.92 -7.42
CA CYS A 461 29.94 4.35 -6.91
C CYS A 461 30.94 5.51 -6.80
N ALA A 462 31.29 5.88 -5.56
CA ALA A 462 32.36 6.83 -5.30
C ALA A 462 33.54 6.46 -6.18
N ALA A 463 34.07 7.45 -6.92
CA ALA A 463 35.26 7.30 -7.73
C ALA A 463 36.33 6.59 -6.89
N GLY A 464 36.65 5.33 -7.23
CA GLY A 464 37.65 4.56 -6.49
C GLY A 464 37.59 3.03 -6.59
N VAL A 465 36.46 2.40 -6.97
CA VAL A 465 36.35 0.92 -6.81
C VAL A 465 36.35 0.10 -8.11
N CYS A 466 36.23 0.70 -9.30
CA CYS A 466 36.21 -0.07 -10.56
C CYS A 466 37.38 0.25 -11.50
N ALA A 467 38.63 0.14 -11.02
CA ALA A 467 39.80 0.30 -11.90
C ALA A 467 40.83 -0.84 -11.82
N LEU A 468 40.61 -1.89 -11.03
CA LEU A 468 41.52 -3.04 -11.01
C LEU A 468 40.71 -4.35 -11.15
N PRO A 469 41.06 -5.23 -12.10
CA PRO A 469 40.48 -6.55 -12.16
C PRO A 469 40.82 -7.30 -10.86
N ILE A 470 39.78 -7.75 -10.14
CA ILE A 470 39.94 -8.60 -8.97
C ILE A 470 39.93 -10.04 -9.49
N THR A 471 41.07 -10.72 -9.41
CA THR A 471 41.15 -12.15 -9.66
C THR A 471 40.62 -12.88 -8.42
N VAL A 472 39.49 -13.57 -8.56
CA VAL A 472 38.95 -14.44 -7.50
C VAL A 472 39.44 -15.85 -7.78
N GLU A 473 40.46 -16.31 -7.06
CA GLU A 473 40.86 -17.71 -7.07
C GLU A 473 39.92 -18.52 -6.16
N ILE A 474 39.23 -19.50 -6.74
CA ILE A 474 38.38 -20.44 -6.01
C ILE A 474 39.18 -21.72 -5.81
N ASP A 475 39.73 -21.91 -4.61
CA ASP A 475 40.35 -23.19 -4.23
C ASP A 475 39.25 -24.20 -3.83
N GLY A 476 39.06 -25.21 -4.69
CA GLY A 476 38.11 -26.30 -4.48
C GLY A 476 38.63 -27.41 -3.56
N THR A 477 39.84 -27.30 -3.02
CA THR A 477 40.44 -28.34 -2.17
C THR A 477 40.29 -28.02 -0.68
N ASN A 478 39.24 -28.56 -0.06
CA ASN A 478 39.05 -28.47 1.39
C ASN A 478 39.73 -29.68 2.08
N PRO A 479 40.77 -29.49 2.92
CA PRO A 479 41.35 -30.58 3.71
C PRO A 479 40.51 -30.96 4.95
N ALA A 480 39.40 -30.26 5.24
CA ALA A 480 38.56 -30.57 6.38
C ALA A 480 37.64 -31.76 6.10
N ARG A 481 37.85 -32.86 6.84
CA ARG A 481 37.06 -34.11 6.79
C ARG A 481 35.58 -33.98 7.18
N ASN A 482 35.09 -32.78 7.55
CA ASN A 482 33.70 -32.49 7.89
C ASN A 482 33.25 -31.23 7.13
N GLY A 483 32.44 -31.42 6.08
CA GLY A 483 32.14 -30.43 5.04
C GLY A 483 31.22 -29.27 5.43
N ASN A 484 31.59 -28.44 6.40
CA ASN A 484 30.84 -27.23 6.79
C ASN A 484 31.72 -26.00 7.09
N SER A 485 32.83 -25.80 6.38
CA SER A 485 33.57 -24.54 6.44
C SER A 485 34.15 -24.15 5.08
N TRP A 486 33.83 -22.93 4.63
CA TRP A 486 34.43 -22.26 3.48
C TRP A 486 35.33 -21.16 4.01
N CYS A 487 36.61 -21.20 3.66
CA CYS A 487 37.57 -20.14 3.99
C CYS A 487 37.82 -19.30 2.74
N TRP A 488 37.76 -17.97 2.88
CA TRP A 488 38.07 -17.04 1.79
C TRP A 488 39.26 -16.18 2.16
N THR A 489 40.23 -16.06 1.26
CA THR A 489 41.32 -15.08 1.34
C THR A 489 41.30 -14.20 0.10
N SER A 490 41.18 -12.89 0.29
CA SER A 490 41.44 -11.89 -0.74
C SER A 490 42.92 -11.51 -0.67
N GLN A 491 43.63 -11.53 -1.80
CA GLN A 491 44.88 -10.78 -1.94
C GLN A 491 44.61 -9.40 -2.51
#